data_AF-A0A410W9L1-F1
#
_entry.id   AF-A0A410W9L1-F1
#
_cell.length_a   1.000
_cell.length_b   1.000
_cell.length_c   1.000
_cell.angle_alpha   90.00
_cell.angle_beta   90.00
_cell.angle_gamma   90.00
#
_symmetry.space_group_name_H-M   'P 1'
#
loop_
_entity.id
_entity.type
_entity.pdbx_description
1 polymer ?
#
loop_
_entity_poly.entity_id
_entity_poly.type
_entity_poly.pdbx_seq_one_letter_code
_entity_poly.pdbx_strand_id
1 'polypeptide(L)'
;MSTSTVSDERLERAIGRLLAQHERFSPSINPDASDPAGVVAIDSAQLGEKTCVDAAIAQCRAIFSLEKPKHTAQLWLYTLLGDLAAPSVHLMVEEDVVPDLDLRSGELFRRDGDFWFGYRPTRQASSVEASAKGLGLSLAGLVAALCSQLDLRPAPLWSVIADGLIQPAIGAGNQAFETARAFEVAQQLREGLLQGANEGAVALSELEAESAAGNGDGDAARQQVTLPPLRVDAVEDGQLIQTAVPELLASGEEPEYLLAHRSSCCMIYHSPNAGVCTSCPHQDREQRIAGQLAALQPW
;
A
#
# COMPACT_ATOMS: atom_id res chain seq x y z
N MET A 1 4.57 -1.06 -34.74
CA MET A 1 5.71 -1.95 -34.43
C MET A 1 5.57 -2.29 -32.96
N SER A 2 5.11 -3.50 -32.63
CA SER A 2 4.93 -3.92 -31.24
C SER A 2 6.29 -4.05 -30.58
N THR A 3 6.56 -3.20 -29.59
CA THR A 3 7.64 -3.40 -28.63
C THR A 3 7.26 -4.60 -27.75
N SER A 4 7.73 -5.78 -28.13
CA SER A 4 7.68 -6.95 -27.26
C SER A 4 8.61 -6.68 -26.08
N THR A 5 8.04 -6.23 -24.97
CA THR A 5 8.70 -6.24 -23.66
C THR A 5 9.02 -7.68 -23.32
N VAL A 6 10.31 -8.01 -23.25
CA VAL A 6 10.76 -9.29 -22.69
C VAL A 6 10.37 -9.24 -21.22
N SER A 7 9.27 -9.90 -20.84
CA SER A 7 8.90 -10.04 -19.44
C SER A 7 10.01 -10.79 -18.73
N ASP A 8 10.37 -10.34 -17.53
CA ASP A 8 11.36 -11.01 -16.71
C ASP A 8 10.87 -12.43 -16.35
N GLU A 9 11.49 -13.47 -16.94
CA GLU A 9 11.10 -14.88 -16.74
C GLU A 9 11.17 -15.32 -15.26
N ARG A 10 12.01 -14.68 -14.44
CA ARG A 10 12.06 -14.97 -13.00
C ARG A 10 10.81 -14.40 -12.33
N LEU A 11 10.45 -13.16 -12.64
CA LEU A 11 9.23 -12.52 -12.13
C LEU A 11 7.97 -13.28 -12.53
N GLU A 12 7.85 -13.67 -13.80
CA GLU A 12 6.67 -14.40 -14.29
C GLU A 12 6.49 -15.76 -13.60
N ARG A 13 7.58 -16.50 -13.38
CA ARG A 13 7.52 -17.75 -12.61
C ARG A 13 7.15 -17.53 -11.15
N ALA A 14 7.62 -16.44 -10.54
CA ALA A 14 7.28 -16.10 -9.17
C ALA A 14 5.80 -15.71 -9.04
N ILE A 15 5.28 -14.89 -9.96
CA ILE A 15 3.85 -14.58 -10.09
C ILE A 15 3.02 -15.86 -10.23
N GLY A 16 3.44 -16.79 -11.09
CA GLY A 16 2.74 -18.07 -11.25
C GLY A 16 2.67 -18.89 -9.96
N ARG A 17 3.75 -18.92 -9.16
CA ARG A 17 3.75 -19.57 -7.85
C ARG A 17 2.87 -18.84 -6.84
N LEU A 18 2.95 -17.52 -6.79
CA LEU A 18 2.10 -16.69 -5.93
C LEU A 18 0.63 -16.98 -6.18
N LEU A 19 0.19 -17.02 -7.44
CA LEU A 19 -1.21 -17.29 -7.77
C LEU A 19 -1.65 -18.71 -7.45
N ALA A 20 -0.74 -19.68 -7.52
CA ALA A 20 -1.02 -21.05 -7.10
C ALA A 20 -1.22 -21.18 -5.58
N GLN A 21 -0.55 -20.35 -4.78
CA GLN A 21 -0.63 -20.36 -3.32
C GLN A 21 -1.71 -19.40 -2.78
N HIS A 22 -1.89 -18.26 -3.45
CA HIS A 22 -2.73 -17.14 -3.04
C HIS A 22 -3.66 -16.72 -4.18
N GLU A 23 -4.59 -17.60 -4.56
CA GLU A 23 -5.55 -17.37 -5.65
C GLU A 23 -6.28 -16.03 -5.53
N ARG A 24 -6.49 -15.54 -4.29
CA ARG A 24 -7.08 -14.23 -3.99
C ARG A 24 -6.40 -13.04 -4.68
N PHE A 25 -5.13 -13.15 -5.07
CA PHE A 25 -4.39 -12.09 -5.77
C PHE A 25 -4.58 -12.12 -7.29
N SER A 26 -5.18 -13.17 -7.84
CA SER A 26 -5.43 -13.32 -9.27
C SER A 26 -6.05 -12.06 -9.90
N PRO A 27 -7.16 -11.51 -9.39
CA PRO A 27 -7.78 -10.38 -10.05
C PRO A 27 -6.96 -9.08 -9.88
N SER A 28 -6.04 -9.02 -8.92
CA SER A 28 -5.20 -7.83 -8.68
C SER A 28 -3.96 -7.76 -9.59
N ILE A 29 -3.52 -8.87 -10.19
CA ILE A 29 -2.29 -8.92 -11.02
C ILE A 29 -2.48 -9.56 -12.39
N ASN A 30 -3.63 -10.17 -12.65
CA ASN A 30 -3.97 -10.76 -13.92
C ASN A 30 -5.15 -10.01 -14.55
N PRO A 31 -4.91 -9.10 -15.51
CA PRO A 31 -5.99 -8.40 -16.20
C PRO A 31 -6.91 -9.37 -16.95
N ASP A 32 -6.44 -10.55 -17.34
CA ASP A 32 -7.25 -11.57 -18.01
C ASP A 32 -8.10 -12.41 -17.05
N ALA A 33 -7.93 -12.27 -15.74
CA ALA A 33 -8.70 -13.03 -14.74
C ALA A 33 -10.10 -12.46 -14.47
N SER A 34 -10.37 -11.24 -14.92
CA SER A 34 -11.69 -10.60 -14.81
C SER A 34 -12.48 -10.72 -16.11
N ASP A 35 -13.77 -10.38 -16.12
CA ASP A 35 -14.52 -10.27 -17.39
C ASP A 35 -13.77 -9.31 -18.33
N PRO A 36 -13.35 -9.74 -19.54
CA PRO A 36 -12.60 -8.89 -20.47
C PRO A 36 -13.34 -7.61 -20.85
N ALA A 37 -14.68 -7.59 -20.75
CA ALA A 37 -15.47 -6.39 -20.97
C ALA A 37 -15.39 -5.38 -19.81
N GLY A 38 -14.95 -5.81 -18.63
CA GLY A 38 -14.86 -5.02 -17.41
C GLY A 38 -13.45 -4.49 -17.09
N VAL A 39 -12.42 -4.87 -17.85
CA VAL A 39 -11.04 -4.45 -17.61
C VAL A 39 -10.66 -3.29 -18.52
N VAL A 40 -10.15 -2.22 -17.92
CA VAL A 40 -9.72 -1.02 -18.63
C VAL A 40 -8.29 -0.68 -18.17
N ALA A 41 -7.34 -0.75 -19.10
CA ALA A 41 -5.99 -0.24 -18.86
C ALA A 41 -6.03 1.27 -18.62
N ILE A 42 -5.27 1.73 -17.62
CA ILE A 42 -5.18 3.14 -17.27
C ILE A 42 -3.73 3.54 -16.97
N ASP A 43 -3.41 4.80 -17.18
CA ASP A 43 -2.13 5.37 -16.76
C ASP A 43 -2.19 5.79 -15.28
N SER A 44 -1.04 5.75 -14.59
CA SER A 44 -0.95 6.16 -13.17
C SER A 44 -1.50 7.57 -12.89
N ALA A 45 -1.36 8.51 -13.85
CA ALA A 45 -1.91 9.87 -13.73
C ALA A 45 -3.45 9.87 -13.65
N GLN A 46 -4.11 8.92 -14.33
CA GLN A 46 -5.57 8.81 -14.35
C GLN A 46 -6.15 8.44 -12.99
N LEU A 47 -5.37 7.83 -12.08
CA LEU A 47 -5.83 7.58 -10.70
C LEU A 47 -6.18 8.87 -9.96
N GLY A 48 -5.45 9.96 -10.23
CA GLY A 48 -5.68 11.27 -9.61
C GLY A 48 -6.70 12.15 -10.33
N GLU A 49 -7.18 11.73 -11.51
CA GLU A 49 -8.18 12.51 -12.25
C GLU A 49 -9.50 12.58 -11.47
N LYS A 50 -10.12 13.77 -11.47
CA LYS A 50 -11.38 14.00 -10.75
C LYS A 50 -12.47 13.00 -11.11
N THR A 51 -12.57 12.64 -12.39
CA THR A 51 -13.54 11.66 -12.90
C THR A 51 -13.30 10.27 -12.30
N CYS A 52 -12.05 9.83 -12.22
CA CYS A 52 -11.67 8.57 -11.61
C CYS A 52 -11.95 8.56 -10.11
N VAL A 53 -11.50 9.60 -9.40
CA VAL A 53 -11.69 9.76 -7.94
C VAL A 53 -13.17 9.80 -7.56
N ASP A 54 -13.97 10.61 -8.26
CA ASP A 54 -15.42 10.72 -8.01
C ASP A 54 -16.13 9.38 -8.21
N ALA A 55 -15.80 8.65 -9.29
CA ALA A 55 -16.42 7.37 -9.62
C ALA A 55 -16.06 6.28 -8.58
N ALA A 56 -14.77 6.20 -8.22
CA ALA A 56 -14.30 5.27 -7.20
C ALA A 56 -14.95 5.56 -5.83
N ILE A 57 -15.06 6.82 -5.43
CA ILE A 57 -15.75 7.23 -4.19
C ILE A 57 -17.24 6.90 -4.26
N ALA A 58 -17.90 7.16 -5.38
CA ALA A 58 -19.33 6.87 -5.54
C ALA A 58 -19.60 5.36 -5.38
N GLN A 59 -18.79 4.51 -6.02
CA GLN A 59 -18.96 3.06 -5.89
C GLN A 59 -18.54 2.55 -4.50
N CYS A 60 -17.45 3.06 -3.92
CA CYS A 60 -17.06 2.74 -2.54
C CYS A 60 -18.19 3.08 -1.55
N ARG A 61 -18.81 4.25 -1.71
CA ARG A 61 -19.98 4.65 -0.91
C ARG A 61 -21.16 3.70 -1.11
N ALA A 62 -21.42 3.25 -2.32
CA ALA A 62 -22.50 2.29 -2.59
C ALA A 62 -22.23 0.93 -1.90
N ILE A 63 -20.97 0.45 -1.93
CA ILE A 63 -20.57 -0.82 -1.31
C ILE A 63 -20.65 -0.73 0.22
N PHE A 64 -20.09 0.32 0.82
CA PHE A 64 -19.90 0.38 2.28
C PHE A 64 -20.88 1.30 3.00
N SER A 65 -21.77 1.98 2.29
CA SER A 65 -22.75 2.93 2.87
C SER A 65 -22.10 4.04 3.72
N LEU A 66 -20.93 4.53 3.31
CA LEU A 66 -20.22 5.62 3.99
C LEU A 66 -20.85 6.99 3.66
N GLU A 67 -21.10 7.80 4.69
CA GLU A 67 -21.76 9.10 4.50
C GLU A 67 -20.83 10.20 3.98
N LYS A 68 -19.58 10.24 4.50
CA LYS A 68 -18.65 11.35 4.26
C LYS A 68 -17.67 11.02 3.13
N PRO A 69 -17.62 11.80 2.03
CA PRO A 69 -16.72 11.54 0.90
C PRO A 69 -15.25 11.33 1.29
N LYS A 70 -14.73 12.12 2.23
CA LYS A 70 -13.34 11.98 2.71
C LYS A 70 -13.07 10.64 3.41
N HIS A 71 -14.04 10.06 4.11
CA HIS A 71 -13.90 8.73 4.74
C HIS A 71 -13.92 7.65 3.66
N THR A 72 -14.82 7.81 2.69
CA THR A 72 -14.93 6.93 1.52
C THR A 72 -13.65 6.92 0.69
N ALA A 73 -13.05 8.09 0.43
CA ALA A 73 -11.79 8.19 -0.28
C ALA A 73 -10.63 7.53 0.46
N GLN A 74 -10.56 7.69 1.78
CA GLN A 74 -9.53 7.06 2.58
C GLN A 74 -9.70 5.52 2.67
N LEU A 75 -10.95 5.03 2.69
CA LEU A 75 -11.23 3.60 2.58
C LEU A 75 -10.85 3.06 1.20
N TRP A 76 -11.24 3.77 0.14
CA TRP A 76 -10.87 3.39 -1.22
C TRP A 76 -9.34 3.35 -1.39
N LEU A 77 -8.61 4.36 -0.92
CA LEU A 77 -7.15 4.35 -0.95
C LEU A 77 -6.57 3.14 -0.21
N TYR A 78 -7.11 2.79 0.96
CA TYR A 78 -6.69 1.59 1.68
C TYR A 78 -6.92 0.30 0.86
N THR A 79 -8.09 0.17 0.22
CA THR A 79 -8.41 -0.99 -0.62
C THR A 79 -7.54 -1.05 -1.87
N LEU A 80 -7.36 0.09 -2.55
CA LEU A 80 -6.50 0.25 -3.72
C LEU A 80 -5.10 -0.30 -3.45
N LEU A 81 -4.49 0.07 -2.32
CA LEU A 81 -3.14 -0.38 -1.95
C LEU A 81 -3.07 -1.89 -1.71
N GLY A 82 -4.15 -2.50 -1.22
CA GLY A 82 -4.27 -3.95 -1.11
C GLY A 82 -4.16 -4.65 -2.48
N ASP A 83 -4.77 -4.08 -3.53
CA ASP A 83 -4.68 -4.63 -4.87
C ASP A 83 -3.36 -4.31 -5.58
N LEU A 84 -2.88 -3.06 -5.47
CA LEU A 84 -1.70 -2.62 -6.22
C LEU A 84 -0.40 -3.21 -5.67
N ALA A 85 -0.27 -3.31 -4.34
CA ALA A 85 1.02 -3.57 -3.70
C ALA A 85 1.11 -4.94 -3.02
N ALA A 86 0.05 -5.43 -2.38
CA ALA A 86 0.13 -6.64 -1.57
C ALA A 86 0.66 -7.87 -2.30
N PRO A 87 0.28 -8.16 -3.57
CA PRO A 87 0.85 -9.29 -4.31
C PRO A 87 2.37 -9.19 -4.48
N SER A 88 2.86 -8.01 -4.86
CA SER A 88 4.29 -7.77 -5.03
C SER A 88 5.05 -7.84 -3.71
N VAL A 89 4.45 -7.36 -2.62
CA VAL A 89 5.04 -7.44 -1.28
C VAL A 89 5.13 -8.88 -0.80
N HIS A 90 4.15 -9.75 -1.09
CA HIS A 90 4.27 -11.18 -0.79
C HIS A 90 5.44 -11.81 -1.55
N LEU A 91 5.64 -11.48 -2.83
CA LEU A 91 6.79 -11.96 -3.61
C LEU A 91 8.14 -11.52 -3.01
N MET A 92 8.22 -10.30 -2.47
CA MET A 92 9.44 -9.80 -1.82
C MET A 92 9.80 -10.61 -0.57
N VAL A 93 8.80 -11.10 0.16
CA VAL A 93 9.02 -11.87 1.39
C VAL A 93 9.17 -13.37 1.10
N GLU A 94 8.22 -13.96 0.38
CA GLU A 94 8.13 -15.42 0.19
C GLU A 94 9.12 -15.95 -0.84
N GLU A 95 9.47 -15.17 -1.86
CA GLU A 95 10.20 -15.64 -3.04
C GLU A 95 11.52 -14.88 -3.31
N ASP A 96 11.84 -13.89 -2.47
CA ASP A 96 12.99 -12.99 -2.65
C ASP A 96 13.05 -12.41 -4.09
N VAL A 97 11.87 -12.10 -4.62
CA VAL A 97 11.69 -11.44 -5.93
C VAL A 97 11.17 -10.05 -5.66
N VAL A 98 11.73 -9.05 -6.32
CA VAL A 98 11.39 -7.65 -6.07
C VAL A 98 10.70 -7.06 -7.30
N PRO A 99 9.39 -7.21 -7.46
CA PRO A 99 8.66 -6.55 -8.54
C PRO A 99 8.78 -5.03 -8.42
N ASP A 100 8.81 -4.34 -9.56
CA ASP A 100 8.82 -2.88 -9.59
C ASP A 100 7.41 -2.31 -9.38
N LEU A 101 7.21 -1.60 -8.27
CA LEU A 101 5.96 -0.94 -7.89
C LEU A 101 5.80 0.47 -8.48
N ASP A 102 6.72 0.95 -9.32
CA ASP A 102 6.49 2.14 -10.13
C ASP A 102 5.37 1.88 -11.15
N LEU A 103 4.20 2.44 -10.87
CA LEU A 103 2.97 2.25 -11.66
C LEU A 103 3.08 2.77 -13.10
N ARG A 104 4.15 3.50 -13.44
CA ARG A 104 4.45 3.97 -14.80
C ARG A 104 5.17 2.91 -15.65
N SER A 105 5.64 1.82 -15.02
CA SER A 105 6.52 0.83 -15.65
C SER A 105 5.92 -0.57 -15.78
N GLY A 106 4.73 -0.80 -15.22
CA GLY A 106 3.94 -2.00 -15.40
C GLY A 106 2.60 -1.70 -16.06
N GLU A 107 1.66 -2.63 -15.91
CA GLU A 107 0.30 -2.50 -16.42
C GLU A 107 -0.65 -2.22 -15.26
N LEU A 108 -1.13 -0.98 -15.17
CA LEU A 108 -2.17 -0.59 -14.23
C LEU A 108 -3.52 -0.71 -14.94
N PHE A 109 -4.49 -1.31 -14.26
CA PHE A 109 -5.81 -1.53 -14.81
C PHE A 109 -6.90 -1.35 -13.77
N ARG A 110 -8.09 -0.97 -14.26
CA ARG A 110 -9.33 -0.92 -13.51
C ARG A 110 -10.17 -2.16 -13.87
N ARG A 111 -10.83 -2.76 -12.88
CA ARG A 111 -11.66 -3.96 -13.05
C ARG A 111 -12.97 -3.84 -12.28
N ASP A 112 -13.97 -4.63 -12.68
CA ASP A 112 -15.22 -4.82 -11.92
C ASP A 112 -15.93 -3.49 -11.54
N GLY A 113 -15.90 -2.51 -12.45
CA GLY A 113 -16.47 -1.17 -12.26
C GLY A 113 -15.41 -0.09 -12.05
N ASP A 114 -15.68 0.84 -11.14
CA ASP A 114 -14.89 2.03 -10.82
C ASP A 114 -14.10 1.94 -9.49
N PHE A 115 -14.33 0.89 -8.70
CA PHE A 115 -13.77 0.75 -7.35
C PHE A 115 -12.51 -0.11 -7.31
N TRP A 116 -12.47 -1.20 -8.08
CA TRP A 116 -11.38 -2.18 -8.03
C TRP A 116 -10.34 -1.89 -9.10
N PHE A 117 -9.08 -2.06 -8.71
CA PHE A 117 -7.93 -1.87 -9.57
C PHE A 117 -7.01 -3.07 -9.44
N GLY A 118 -6.00 -3.11 -10.30
CA GLY A 118 -4.93 -4.07 -10.25
C GLY A 118 -3.69 -3.51 -10.91
N TYR A 119 -2.55 -4.08 -10.56
CA TYR A 119 -1.28 -3.71 -11.14
C TYR A 119 -0.45 -4.96 -11.40
N ARG A 120 -0.03 -5.10 -12.65
CA ARG A 120 0.85 -6.18 -13.09
C ARG A 120 2.26 -5.61 -13.32
N PRO A 121 3.22 -5.88 -12.42
CA PRO A 121 4.61 -5.52 -12.66
C PRO A 121 5.17 -6.37 -13.81
N THR A 122 5.90 -5.75 -14.73
CA THR A 122 6.50 -6.42 -15.91
C THR A 122 8.01 -6.60 -15.76
N ARG A 123 8.59 -6.00 -14.72
CA ARG A 123 10.03 -5.99 -14.42
C ARG A 123 10.29 -6.01 -12.92
N GLN A 124 11.53 -6.32 -12.55
CA GLN A 124 12.01 -6.22 -11.18
C GLN A 124 12.71 -4.88 -10.93
N ALA A 125 12.62 -4.39 -9.69
CA ALA A 125 13.42 -3.28 -9.21
C ALA A 125 14.80 -3.78 -8.71
N SER A 126 15.76 -2.86 -8.54
CA SER A 126 17.09 -3.20 -8.03
C SER A 126 17.12 -3.53 -6.53
N SER A 127 16.11 -3.09 -5.78
CA SER A 127 15.95 -3.34 -4.34
C SER A 127 14.51 -3.05 -3.91
N VAL A 128 14.12 -3.55 -2.73
CA VAL A 128 12.79 -3.29 -2.14
C VAL A 128 12.60 -1.79 -1.93
N GLU A 129 13.64 -1.10 -1.46
CA GLU A 129 13.65 0.36 -1.30
C GLU A 129 13.40 1.09 -2.63
N ALA A 130 14.07 0.66 -3.72
CA ALA A 130 13.86 1.26 -5.05
C ALA A 130 12.43 1.03 -5.58
N SER A 131 11.86 -0.16 -5.34
CA SER A 131 10.48 -0.47 -5.70
C SER A 131 9.49 0.44 -4.97
N ALA A 132 9.61 0.56 -3.64
CA ALA A 132 8.72 1.42 -2.85
C ALA A 132 8.90 2.91 -3.15
N LYS A 133 10.12 3.34 -3.50
CA LYS A 133 10.38 4.69 -4.00
C LYS A 133 9.63 4.96 -5.30
N GLY A 134 9.65 4.02 -6.23
CA GLY A 134 8.85 4.06 -7.45
C GLY A 134 7.36 4.28 -7.16
N LEU A 135 6.81 3.50 -6.23
CA LEU A 135 5.41 3.63 -5.81
C LEU A 135 5.11 5.01 -5.20
N GLY A 136 5.97 5.50 -4.30
CA GLY A 136 5.83 6.82 -3.68
C GLY A 136 5.78 7.94 -4.72
N LEU A 137 6.63 7.87 -5.75
CA LEU A 137 6.60 8.79 -6.88
C LEU A 137 5.29 8.69 -7.66
N SER A 138 4.83 7.48 -7.99
CA SER A 138 3.59 7.28 -8.76
C SER A 138 2.34 7.78 -8.02
N LEU A 139 2.30 7.64 -6.68
CA LEU A 139 1.13 7.99 -5.87
C LEU A 139 1.09 9.46 -5.42
N ALA A 140 2.17 10.23 -5.59
CA ALA A 140 2.21 11.63 -5.17
C ALA A 140 1.08 12.46 -5.82
N GLY A 141 0.84 12.27 -7.12
CA GLY A 141 -0.24 12.94 -7.85
C GLY A 141 -1.63 12.58 -7.33
N LEU A 142 -1.87 11.29 -7.01
CA LEU A 142 -3.12 10.84 -6.40
C LEU A 142 -3.33 11.48 -5.02
N VAL A 143 -2.31 11.51 -4.16
CA VAL A 143 -2.40 12.12 -2.84
C VAL A 143 -2.73 13.61 -2.94
N ALA A 144 -2.06 14.35 -3.82
CA ALA A 144 -2.34 15.76 -4.08
C ALA A 144 -3.78 15.98 -4.60
N ALA A 145 -4.23 15.12 -5.52
CA ALA A 145 -5.60 15.14 -6.03
C ALA A 145 -6.65 14.92 -4.92
N LEU A 146 -6.43 13.92 -4.05
CA LEU A 146 -7.33 13.65 -2.92
C LEU A 146 -7.37 14.82 -1.93
N CYS A 147 -6.23 15.47 -1.66
CA CYS A 147 -6.16 16.62 -0.77
C CYS A 147 -6.93 17.81 -1.34
N SER A 148 -6.71 18.14 -2.62
CA SER A 148 -7.37 19.28 -3.28
C SER A 148 -8.87 19.09 -3.48
N GLN A 149 -9.33 17.86 -3.73
CA GLN A 149 -10.74 17.58 -4.02
C GLN A 149 -11.61 17.39 -2.77
N LEU A 150 -11.04 16.96 -1.64
CA LEU A 150 -11.82 16.42 -0.51
C LEU A 150 -11.43 16.96 0.87
N ASP A 151 -10.62 18.03 0.93
CA ASP A 151 -10.13 18.61 2.19
C ASP A 151 -9.45 17.57 3.09
N LEU A 152 -8.70 16.67 2.45
CA LEU A 152 -7.85 15.69 3.11
C LEU A 152 -6.48 16.28 3.37
N ARG A 153 -5.84 15.83 4.45
CA ARG A 153 -4.44 16.16 4.74
C ARG A 153 -3.52 15.06 4.21
N PRO A 154 -2.32 15.39 3.71
CA PRO A 154 -1.42 14.41 3.12
C PRO A 154 -0.90 13.38 4.14
N ALA A 155 -0.58 13.80 5.36
CA ALA A 155 0.02 12.91 6.36
C ALA A 155 -0.83 11.66 6.70
N PRO A 156 -2.16 11.77 6.94
CA PRO A 156 -3.03 10.59 7.04
C PRO A 156 -3.02 9.68 5.81
N LEU A 157 -2.99 10.24 4.59
CA LEU A 157 -3.00 9.44 3.35
C LEU A 157 -1.69 8.67 3.17
N TRP A 158 -0.55 9.33 3.40
CA TRP A 158 0.75 8.66 3.39
C TRP A 158 0.88 7.59 4.49
N SER A 159 0.23 7.78 5.64
CA SER A 159 0.14 6.75 6.68
C SER A 159 -0.68 5.53 6.21
N VAL A 160 -1.76 5.73 5.46
CA VAL A 160 -2.53 4.64 4.84
C VAL A 160 -1.68 3.88 3.82
N ILE A 161 -0.93 4.59 2.97
CA ILE A 161 -0.05 3.98 1.97
C ILE A 161 1.04 3.16 2.65
N ALA A 162 1.69 3.70 3.69
CA ALA A 162 2.70 2.97 4.45
C ALA A 162 2.12 1.70 5.11
N ASP A 163 0.97 1.80 5.75
CA ASP A 163 0.27 0.64 6.34
C ASP A 163 -0.12 -0.41 5.28
N GLY A 164 -0.39 0.02 4.05
CA GLY A 164 -0.68 -0.83 2.88
C GLY A 164 0.53 -1.61 2.35
N LEU A 165 1.74 -1.23 2.73
CA LEU A 165 2.98 -1.95 2.43
C LEU A 165 3.45 -2.80 3.62
N ILE A 166 3.44 -2.21 4.82
CA ILE A 166 3.98 -2.83 6.03
C ILE A 166 3.13 -4.03 6.46
N GLN A 167 1.80 -3.90 6.46
CA GLN A 167 0.95 -5.00 6.94
C GLN A 167 1.02 -6.24 6.04
N PRO A 168 0.98 -6.13 4.69
CA PRO A 168 1.19 -7.29 3.83
C PRO A 168 2.57 -7.93 4.01
N ALA A 169 3.64 -7.13 4.21
CA ALA A 169 4.99 -7.68 4.41
C ALA A 169 5.04 -8.55 5.68
N ILE A 170 4.57 -8.00 6.80
CA ILE A 170 4.52 -8.72 8.08
C ILE A 170 3.56 -9.91 8.01
N GLY A 171 2.41 -9.75 7.36
CA GLY A 171 1.44 -10.83 7.16
C GLY A 171 2.00 -11.99 6.35
N ALA A 172 2.75 -11.71 5.26
CA ALA A 172 3.42 -12.72 4.45
C ALA A 172 4.51 -13.46 5.25
N GLY A 173 5.33 -12.71 6.00
CA GLY A 173 6.38 -13.31 6.86
C GLY A 173 5.82 -14.26 7.90
N ASN A 174 4.75 -13.85 8.58
CA ASN A 174 4.09 -14.70 9.56
C ASN A 174 3.48 -15.96 8.93
N GLN A 175 3.00 -15.89 7.68
CA GLN A 175 2.45 -17.05 6.97
C GLN A 175 3.55 -18.00 6.46
N ALA A 176 4.69 -17.45 6.05
CA ALA A 176 5.82 -18.20 5.51
C ALA A 176 6.87 -18.62 6.56
N PHE A 177 6.70 -18.22 7.82
CA PHE A 177 7.69 -18.36 8.89
C PHE A 177 9.03 -17.67 8.54
N GLU A 178 8.95 -16.49 7.94
CA GLU A 178 10.06 -15.65 7.48
C GLU A 178 9.97 -14.26 8.15
N THR A 179 9.90 -14.23 9.49
CA THR A 179 9.63 -13.00 10.25
C THR A 179 10.80 -12.02 10.18
N ALA A 180 12.05 -12.51 10.17
CA ALA A 180 13.24 -11.70 9.98
C ALA A 180 13.22 -10.97 8.64
N ARG A 181 12.97 -11.70 7.54
CA ARG A 181 12.89 -11.13 6.19
C ARG A 181 11.73 -10.16 6.07
N ALA A 182 10.56 -10.50 6.61
CA ALA A 182 9.41 -9.60 6.57
C ALA A 182 9.66 -8.27 7.29
N PHE A 183 10.36 -8.29 8.42
CA PHE A 183 10.75 -7.06 9.10
C PHE A 183 11.71 -6.22 8.27
N GLU A 184 12.75 -6.85 7.68
CA GLU A 184 13.69 -6.17 6.79
C GLU A 184 12.99 -5.56 5.57
N VAL A 185 12.13 -6.32 4.89
CA VAL A 185 11.33 -5.85 3.75
C VAL A 185 10.44 -4.68 4.18
N ALA A 186 9.76 -4.75 5.34
CA ALA A 186 8.93 -3.67 5.84
C ALA A 186 9.73 -2.37 6.12
N GLN A 187 10.97 -2.49 6.62
CA GLN A 187 11.87 -1.34 6.81
C GLN A 187 12.24 -0.70 5.47
N GLN A 188 12.69 -1.50 4.50
CA GLN A 188 13.08 -1.02 3.17
C GLN A 188 11.89 -0.40 2.41
N LEU A 189 10.71 -1.02 2.49
CA LEU A 189 9.48 -0.49 1.89
C LEU A 189 9.13 0.89 2.47
N ARG A 190 9.21 1.05 3.80
CA ARG A 190 8.91 2.34 4.45
C ARG A 190 9.91 3.42 4.04
N GLU A 191 11.21 3.10 4.01
CA GLU A 191 12.26 4.06 3.66
C GLU A 191 12.13 4.51 2.20
N GLY A 192 12.00 3.55 1.28
CA GLY A 192 11.80 3.84 -0.13
C GLY A 192 10.55 4.70 -0.37
N LEU A 193 9.43 4.34 0.27
CA LEU A 193 8.20 5.13 0.19
C LEU A 193 8.40 6.58 0.65
N LEU A 194 9.09 6.80 1.77
CA LEU A 194 9.36 8.15 2.29
C LEU A 194 10.17 8.99 1.30
N GLN A 195 11.19 8.39 0.67
CA GLN A 195 11.99 9.04 -0.36
C GLN A 195 11.13 9.41 -1.58
N GLY A 196 10.39 8.43 -2.12
CA GLY A 196 9.55 8.65 -3.29
C GLY A 196 8.44 9.68 -3.07
N ALA A 197 7.83 9.67 -1.89
CA ALA A 197 6.80 10.64 -1.52
C ALA A 197 7.34 12.08 -1.43
N ASN A 198 8.55 12.26 -0.88
CA ASN A 198 9.20 13.57 -0.81
C ASN A 198 9.62 14.07 -2.19
N GLU A 199 10.22 13.21 -3.03
CA GLU A 199 10.59 13.57 -4.40
C GLU A 199 9.36 13.92 -5.24
N GLY A 200 8.28 13.15 -5.11
CA GLY A 200 7.02 13.43 -5.80
C GLY A 200 6.39 14.75 -5.36
N ALA A 201 6.42 15.09 -4.08
CA ALA A 201 5.94 16.37 -3.56
C ALA A 201 6.76 17.56 -4.11
N VAL A 202 8.08 17.40 -4.26
CA VAL A 202 8.95 18.41 -4.88
C VAL A 202 8.59 18.59 -6.36
N ALA A 203 8.47 17.50 -7.13
CA ALA A 203 8.15 17.57 -8.55
C ALA A 203 6.80 18.26 -8.81
N LEU A 204 5.78 17.99 -7.99
CA LEU A 204 4.48 18.66 -8.08
C LEU A 204 4.58 20.16 -7.77
N SER A 205 5.34 20.53 -6.74
CA SER A 205 5.55 21.94 -6.39
C SER A 205 6.25 22.72 -7.50
N GLU A 206 7.19 22.09 -8.21
CA GLU A 206 7.91 22.69 -9.34
C GLU A 206 6.99 22.90 -10.56
N LEU A 207 6.14 21.91 -10.87
CA LEU A 207 5.13 22.03 -11.94
C LEU A 207 4.10 23.14 -11.66
N GLU A 208 3.67 23.28 -10.41
CA GLU A 208 2.77 24.36 -9.98
C GLU A 208 3.46 25.73 -10.11
N ALA A 209 4.73 25.85 -9.70
CA ALA A 209 5.50 27.09 -9.82
C ALA A 209 5.72 27.50 -11.29
N GLU A 210 6.02 26.56 -12.17
CA GLU A 210 6.14 26.81 -13.62
C GLU A 210 4.81 27.27 -14.23
N SER A 211 3.70 26.69 -13.77
CA SER A 211 2.35 27.08 -14.19
C SER A 211 1.93 28.47 -13.64
N ALA A 212 2.46 28.85 -12.47
CA ALA A 212 2.16 30.11 -11.78
C ALA A 212 3.10 31.27 -12.15
N ALA A 213 4.21 31.02 -12.86
CA ALA A 213 5.23 31.99 -13.26
C ALA A 213 4.75 33.17 -14.16
N GLY A 214 3.43 33.32 -14.33
CA GLY A 214 2.79 34.56 -14.79
C GLY A 214 2.60 35.64 -13.70
N ASN A 215 2.75 35.33 -12.41
CA ASN A 215 2.72 36.32 -11.32
C ASN A 215 3.77 35.97 -10.27
N GLY A 216 4.79 36.81 -10.16
CA GLY A 216 5.91 36.62 -9.24
C GLY A 216 5.55 36.74 -7.77
N ASP A 217 6.44 36.16 -6.97
CA ASP A 217 6.50 36.14 -5.50
C ASP A 217 5.66 35.04 -4.83
N GLY A 218 6.24 33.82 -4.78
CA GLY A 218 5.68 32.69 -4.06
C GLY A 218 6.78 31.95 -3.30
N ASP A 219 6.94 32.26 -2.01
CA ASP A 219 7.65 31.43 -1.04
C ASP A 219 6.80 30.17 -0.79
N ALA A 220 6.84 29.24 -1.75
CA ALA A 220 6.18 27.94 -1.63
C ALA A 220 7.00 27.09 -0.66
N ALA A 221 6.65 27.15 0.63
CA ALA A 221 7.19 26.25 1.64
C ALA A 221 6.98 24.80 1.19
N ARG A 222 8.06 24.15 0.73
CA ARG A 222 8.05 22.75 0.30
C ARG A 222 7.56 21.88 1.45
N GLN A 223 6.39 21.26 1.29
CA GLN A 223 5.82 20.41 2.32
C GLN A 223 6.58 19.08 2.36
N GLN A 224 7.43 18.88 3.37
CA GLN A 224 8.12 17.63 3.60
C GLN A 224 7.12 16.55 4.07
N VAL A 225 7.09 15.42 3.38
CA VAL A 225 6.32 14.24 3.79
C VAL A 225 7.04 13.57 4.96
N THR A 226 6.27 13.23 5.99
CA THR A 226 6.73 12.42 7.12
C THR A 226 5.87 11.17 7.22
N LEU A 227 6.51 10.04 7.50
CA LEU A 227 5.83 8.77 7.79
C LEU A 227 5.97 8.45 9.29
N PRO A 228 4.92 7.93 9.93
CA PRO A 228 5.01 7.35 11.26
C PRO A 228 6.16 6.33 11.36
N PRO A 229 6.78 6.16 12.53
CA PRO A 229 7.79 5.13 12.71
C PRO A 229 7.18 3.74 12.48
N LEU A 230 7.97 2.83 11.92
CA LEU A 230 7.62 1.41 11.87
C LEU A 230 7.49 0.90 13.31
N ARG A 231 6.31 0.40 13.67
CA ARG A 231 6.04 -0.18 14.98
C ARG A 231 5.62 -1.63 14.79
N VAL A 232 6.51 -2.53 15.18
CA VAL A 232 6.30 -3.97 15.14
C VAL A 232 6.77 -4.52 16.48
N ASP A 233 5.90 -5.29 17.12
CA ASP A 233 6.25 -6.02 18.34
C ASP A 233 6.47 -7.50 17.99
N ALA A 234 7.39 -8.16 18.69
CA ALA A 234 7.58 -9.61 18.60
C ALA A 234 6.61 -10.34 19.52
N VAL A 235 6.14 -11.51 19.10
CA VAL A 235 5.26 -12.39 19.89
C VAL A 235 5.89 -13.78 19.99
N GLU A 236 5.92 -14.31 21.21
CA GLU A 236 6.38 -15.66 21.57
C GLU A 236 5.39 -16.28 22.54
N ASP A 237 5.02 -17.55 22.34
CA ASP A 237 4.08 -18.25 23.22
C ASP A 237 2.77 -17.47 23.45
N GLY A 238 2.33 -16.71 22.42
CA GLY A 238 1.15 -15.85 22.48
C GLY A 238 1.28 -14.57 23.33
N GLN A 239 2.49 -14.19 23.71
CA GLN A 239 2.78 -12.98 24.50
C GLN A 239 3.72 -12.04 23.78
N LEU A 240 3.58 -10.72 24.02
CA LEU A 240 4.55 -9.76 23.51
C LEU A 240 5.89 -9.90 24.22
N ILE A 241 6.98 -9.99 23.46
CA ILE A 241 8.31 -9.85 24.01
C ILE A 241 8.62 -8.36 24.25
N GLN A 242 9.34 -8.06 25.32
CA GLN A 242 9.79 -6.69 25.62
C GLN A 242 10.97 -6.22 24.77
N THR A 243 11.78 -7.16 24.27
CA THR A 243 12.93 -6.87 23.41
C THR A 243 12.45 -6.32 22.07
N ALA A 244 13.05 -5.23 21.62
CA ALA A 244 12.68 -4.65 20.33
C ALA A 244 13.07 -5.62 19.19
N VAL A 245 12.22 -5.71 18.16
CA VAL A 245 12.45 -6.63 17.01
C VAL A 245 13.85 -6.49 16.39
N PRO A 246 14.40 -5.28 16.14
CA PRO A 246 15.77 -5.16 15.62
C PRO A 246 16.84 -5.76 16.54
N GLU A 247 16.66 -5.63 17.85
CA GLU A 247 17.61 -6.15 18.84
C GLU A 247 17.56 -7.68 18.88
N LEU A 248 16.35 -8.26 18.83
CA LEU A 248 16.13 -9.70 18.79
C LEU A 248 16.74 -10.34 17.54
N LEU A 249 16.47 -9.74 16.37
CA LEU A 249 17.03 -10.21 15.11
C LEU A 249 18.56 -10.07 15.06
N ALA A 250 19.13 -9.02 15.67
CA ALA A 250 20.57 -8.84 15.75
C ALA A 250 21.28 -9.89 16.64
N SER A 251 20.57 -10.50 17.60
CA SER A 251 21.08 -11.67 18.35
C SER A 251 20.95 -13.00 17.60
N GLY A 252 20.35 -13.01 16.40
CA GLY A 252 20.07 -14.22 15.62
C GLY A 252 18.87 -15.00 16.14
N GLU A 253 18.05 -14.40 17.00
CA GLU A 253 16.78 -14.95 17.46
C GLU A 253 15.68 -14.43 16.54
N GLU A 254 14.89 -15.34 15.96
CA GLU A 254 13.79 -15.00 15.07
C GLU A 254 12.47 -15.27 15.77
N PRO A 255 11.57 -14.27 15.88
CA PRO A 255 10.35 -14.45 16.65
C PRO A 255 9.35 -15.34 15.92
N GLU A 256 8.55 -16.10 16.68
CA GLU A 256 7.45 -16.92 16.16
C GLU A 256 6.47 -16.10 15.32
N TYR A 257 6.17 -14.87 15.75
CA TYR A 257 5.23 -14.01 15.08
C TYR A 257 5.56 -12.53 15.28
N LEU A 258 5.25 -11.72 14.27
CA LEU A 258 5.38 -10.27 14.31
C LEU A 258 4.03 -9.57 14.27
N LEU A 259 3.84 -8.62 15.18
CA LEU A 259 2.64 -7.81 15.28
C LEU A 259 2.89 -6.40 14.71
N ALA A 260 2.44 -6.17 13.47
CA ALA A 260 2.47 -4.83 12.89
C ALA A 260 1.39 -3.91 13.50
N HIS A 261 1.78 -2.75 13.99
CA HIS A 261 0.84 -1.73 14.45
C HIS A 261 0.51 -0.74 13.35
N ARG A 262 -0.76 -0.74 12.94
CA ARG A 262 -1.31 0.29 12.05
C ARG A 262 -1.08 1.70 12.59
N SER A 263 -0.64 2.56 11.70
CA SER A 263 -0.49 3.99 11.94
C SER A 263 -1.68 4.81 11.43
N SER A 264 -2.51 4.21 10.57
CA SER A 264 -3.66 4.82 9.92
C SER A 264 -4.98 4.12 10.25
N CYS A 265 -6.09 4.85 10.14
CA CYS A 265 -7.43 4.26 10.09
C CYS A 265 -7.89 4.19 8.63
N CYS A 266 -8.46 3.09 8.16
CA CYS A 266 -9.09 3.01 6.84
C CYS A 266 -10.50 3.63 6.80
N MET A 267 -11.00 4.12 7.94
CA MET A 267 -12.33 4.74 8.10
C MET A 267 -13.53 3.80 7.90
N ILE A 268 -13.32 2.49 7.73
CA ILE A 268 -14.40 1.51 7.51
C ILE A 268 -15.44 1.48 8.64
N TYR A 269 -15.04 1.77 9.89
CA TYR A 269 -15.93 1.79 11.05
C TYR A 269 -17.03 2.86 10.99
N HIS A 270 -16.95 3.79 10.03
CA HIS A 270 -18.04 4.72 9.73
C HIS A 270 -19.15 4.10 8.87
N SER A 271 -18.95 2.89 8.35
CA SER A 271 -20.03 2.11 7.73
C SER A 271 -21.00 1.65 8.82
N PRO A 272 -22.33 1.76 8.61
CA PRO A 272 -23.31 1.25 9.58
C PRO A 272 -23.23 -0.26 9.79
N ASN A 273 -22.59 -0.98 8.85
CA ASN A 273 -22.46 -2.43 8.87
C ASN A 273 -21.09 -2.90 9.38
N ALA A 274 -20.21 -1.98 9.81
CA ALA A 274 -18.87 -2.32 10.26
C ALA A 274 -18.60 -1.79 11.67
N GLY A 275 -18.08 -2.65 12.53
CA GLY A 275 -17.49 -2.25 13.81
C GLY A 275 -16.08 -1.71 13.63
N VAL A 276 -15.46 -1.37 14.76
CA VAL A 276 -14.04 -1.03 14.80
C VAL A 276 -13.22 -2.33 14.67
N CYS A 277 -12.32 -2.42 13.69
CA CYS A 277 -11.49 -3.61 13.49
C CYS A 277 -10.44 -3.76 14.60
N THR A 278 -10.02 -5.00 14.89
CA THR A 278 -9.06 -5.35 15.96
C THR A 278 -7.74 -4.59 15.89
N SER A 279 -7.29 -4.18 14.71
CA SER A 279 -6.06 -3.41 14.52
C SER A 279 -6.26 -1.89 14.44
N CYS A 280 -7.48 -1.38 14.64
CA CYS A 280 -7.80 0.03 14.39
C CYS A 280 -7.13 0.96 15.43
N PRO A 281 -6.49 2.07 15.02
CA PRO A 281 -5.90 3.02 15.95
C PRO A 281 -6.91 3.82 16.77
N HIS A 282 -8.21 3.73 16.47
CA HIS A 282 -9.28 4.31 17.28
C HIS A 282 -9.71 3.42 18.46
N GLN A 283 -9.23 2.18 18.53
CA GLN A 283 -9.41 1.33 19.72
C GLN A 283 -8.37 1.70 20.77
N ASP A 284 -8.70 1.43 22.03
CA ASP A 284 -7.71 1.45 23.10
C ASP A 284 -6.53 0.52 22.74
N ARG A 285 -5.31 0.97 23.03
CA ARG A 285 -4.09 0.21 22.76
C ARG A 285 -4.12 -1.15 23.42
N GLU A 286 -4.55 -1.22 24.69
CA GLU A 286 -4.57 -2.50 25.42
C GLU A 286 -5.58 -3.47 24.79
N GLN A 287 -6.76 -2.98 24.43
CA GLN A 287 -7.80 -3.78 23.75
C GLN A 287 -7.34 -4.26 22.37
N ARG A 288 -6.66 -3.40 21.61
CA ARG A 288 -6.09 -3.74 20.30
C ARG A 288 -5.05 -4.84 20.42
N ILE A 289 -4.09 -4.70 21.33
CA ILE A 289 -3.06 -5.72 21.56
C ILE A 289 -3.71 -7.03 21.99
N ALA A 290 -4.61 -7.00 22.99
CA ALA A 290 -5.29 -8.20 23.46
C ALA A 290 -6.10 -8.89 22.36
N GLY A 291 -6.84 -8.13 21.55
CA GLY A 291 -7.62 -8.66 20.43
C GLY A 291 -6.75 -9.24 19.32
N GLN A 292 -5.58 -8.64 19.05
CA GLN A 292 -4.64 -9.18 18.08
C GLN A 292 -3.95 -10.45 18.59
N LEU A 293 -3.51 -10.51 19.85
CA LEU A 293 -2.94 -11.72 20.45
C LEU A 293 -3.97 -12.86 20.52
N ALA A 294 -5.23 -12.55 20.84
CA ALA A 294 -6.31 -13.53 20.86
C ALA A 294 -6.54 -14.15 19.47
N ALA A 295 -6.34 -13.39 18.39
CA ALA A 295 -6.46 -13.90 17.02
C ALA A 295 -5.32 -14.84 16.61
N LEU A 296 -4.23 -14.91 17.38
CA LEU A 296 -3.11 -15.83 17.14
C LEU A 296 -3.30 -17.19 17.80
N GLN A 297 -4.20 -17.29 18.78
CA GLN A 297 -4.44 -18.54 19.50
C GLN A 297 -5.20 -19.53 18.59
N PRO A 298 -4.74 -20.80 18.48
CA PRO A 298 -5.46 -21.82 17.74
C PRO A 298 -6.82 -22.07 18.42
N TRP A 299 -7.87 -22.19 17.60
CA TRP A 299 -9.25 -22.47 18.02
C TRP A 299 -9.41 -23.86 18.65
#